data_AF-A0A4R1BI94-F1
#
_entry.id   AF-A0A4R1BI94-F1
#
_cell.length_a   1.000
_cell.length_b   1.000
_cell.length_c   1.000
_cell.angle_alpha   90.00
_cell.angle_beta   90.00
_cell.angle_gamma   90.00
#
_symmetry.space_group_name_H-M   'P 1'
#
loop_
_entity.id
_entity.type
_entity.pdbx_description
1 polymer ?
#
loop_
_entity_poly.entity_id
_entity_poly.type
_entity_poly.pdbx_seq_one_letter_code
_entity_poly.pdbx_strand_id
1 'polypeptide(L)'
;MMLVPQGMAYALLAGLPPIAGLYASTVPMVVYAFFGSSRHLSVGPAAIVSLLTFTGLSAIAEPESGEYLGLALLLALMAGAMQLGLGLLRGATLLIGVEEGLMLGVLFALLAFVHRSARPQITELGYSRENDAFLDVRRRGVVTHPRVLIARFEAPLYFANANYLSQWISARIKERPETRYVVVSCRAVSDIDATAIGTLESMVFACRERGMEILFSGMNPSVREKIERAGWPTRLGDMARFATTREALESLALLKEMRHPPSKRTDS
;
A
#
# COMPACT_ATOMS: atom_id res chain seq x y z
N MET A 1 1.14 52.29 13.79
CA MET A 1 2.14 52.35 12.72
C MET A 1 1.72 53.39 11.69
N MET A 2 2.68 54.12 11.12
CA MET A 2 2.45 55.19 10.13
C MET A 2 1.97 54.63 8.78
N LEU A 3 0.74 54.09 8.71
CA LEU A 3 0.20 53.46 7.49
C LEU A 3 0.15 54.44 6.31
N VAL A 4 -0.16 55.71 6.59
CA VAL A 4 -0.30 56.77 5.59
C VAL A 4 1.08 57.15 4.99
N PRO A 5 2.09 57.59 5.79
CA PRO A 5 3.43 57.85 5.25
C PRO A 5 4.08 56.63 4.59
N GLN A 6 3.88 55.43 5.15
CA GLN A 6 4.46 54.20 4.63
C GLN A 6 3.80 53.77 3.30
N GLY A 7 2.47 53.86 3.19
CA GLY A 7 1.75 53.57 1.95
C GLY A 7 2.13 54.52 0.82
N MET A 8 2.30 55.81 1.13
CA MET A 8 2.78 56.81 0.16
C MET A 8 4.22 56.51 -0.29
N ALA A 9 5.12 56.16 0.63
CA ALA A 9 6.50 55.79 0.29
C ALA A 9 6.55 54.54 -0.61
N TYR A 10 5.69 53.55 -0.36
CA TYR A 10 5.61 52.33 -1.17
C TYR A 10 5.01 52.57 -2.56
N ALA A 11 4.05 53.48 -2.71
CA ALA A 11 3.58 53.88 -4.04
C ALA A 11 4.71 54.54 -4.85
N LEU A 12 5.52 55.40 -4.23
CA LEU A 12 6.70 55.99 -4.86
C LEU A 12 7.72 54.92 -5.27
N LEU A 13 7.98 53.92 -4.42
CA LEU A 13 8.84 52.78 -4.78
C LEU A 13 8.27 51.97 -5.97
N ALA A 14 6.95 51.95 -6.14
CA ALA A 14 6.28 51.31 -7.26
C ALA A 14 6.24 52.17 -8.54
N GLY A 15 6.78 53.40 -8.53
CA GLY A 15 6.69 54.33 -9.66
C GLY A 15 5.32 54.98 -9.85
N LEU A 16 4.47 54.96 -8.81
CA LEU A 16 3.10 55.46 -8.82
C LEU A 16 2.94 56.76 -8.01
N PRO A 17 1.94 57.60 -8.35
CA PRO A 17 1.62 58.78 -7.56
C PRO A 17 1.32 58.43 -6.09
N PRO A 18 1.77 59.24 -5.10
CA PRO A 18 1.56 58.96 -3.67
C PRO A 18 0.12 58.70 -3.27
N ILE A 19 -0.84 59.31 -3.97
CA ILE A 19 -2.28 59.14 -3.72
C ILE A 19 -2.73 57.69 -3.94
N ALA A 20 -2.11 56.95 -4.87
CA ALA A 20 -2.37 55.53 -5.07
C ALA A 20 -2.00 54.70 -3.83
N GLY A 21 -0.95 55.12 -3.12
CA GLY A 21 -0.53 54.51 -1.85
C GLY A 21 -1.54 54.69 -0.71
N LEU A 22 -2.27 55.80 -0.71
CA LEU A 22 -3.37 56.03 0.24
C LEU A 22 -4.52 55.07 -0.02
N TYR A 23 -4.91 54.89 -1.28
CA TYR A 23 -5.95 53.94 -1.65
C TYR A 23 -5.53 52.49 -1.36
N ALA A 24 -4.30 52.11 -1.71
CA ALA A 24 -3.76 50.77 -1.51
C ALA A 24 -3.56 50.40 -0.03
N SER A 25 -3.46 51.38 0.87
CA SER A 25 -3.38 51.15 2.32
C SER A 25 -4.73 51.23 3.04
N THR A 26 -5.66 52.06 2.56
CA THR A 26 -6.96 52.27 3.23
C THR A 26 -8.03 51.28 2.77
N VAL A 27 -8.19 51.11 1.45
CA VAL A 27 -9.29 50.32 0.89
C VAL A 27 -9.18 48.83 1.26
N PRO A 28 -8.02 48.17 1.10
CA PRO A 28 -7.88 46.76 1.49
C PRO A 28 -8.10 46.53 2.98
N MET A 29 -7.79 47.51 3.83
CA MET A 29 -7.99 47.40 5.27
C MET A 29 -9.48 47.44 5.64
N VAL A 30 -10.26 48.31 5.01
CA VAL A 30 -11.73 48.34 5.16
C VAL A 30 -12.33 47.04 4.65
N VAL A 31 -11.92 46.57 3.47
CA VAL A 31 -12.41 45.29 2.92
C VAL A 31 -12.04 44.12 3.85
N TYR A 32 -10.81 44.07 4.36
CA TYR A 32 -10.37 43.03 5.27
C TYR A 32 -11.09 43.07 6.63
N ALA A 33 -11.57 44.24 7.08
CA ALA A 33 -12.37 44.32 8.30
C ALA A 33 -13.71 43.55 8.19
N PHE A 34 -14.30 43.47 7.00
CA PHE A 34 -15.55 42.73 6.77
C PHE A 34 -15.33 41.25 6.39
N PHE A 35 -14.24 40.94 5.68
CA PHE A 35 -14.00 39.61 5.08
C PHE A 35 -12.79 38.85 5.65
N GLY A 36 -12.02 39.47 6.54
CA GLY A 36 -10.77 38.93 7.06
C GLY A 36 -10.98 37.73 7.98
N SER A 37 -10.24 36.65 7.73
CA SER A 37 -10.30 35.41 8.51
C SER A 37 -9.33 35.38 9.70
N SER A 38 -8.32 36.26 9.73
CA SER A 38 -7.29 36.28 10.78
C SER A 38 -7.01 37.68 11.32
N ARG A 39 -7.00 37.79 12.65
CA ARG A 39 -6.70 39.01 13.41
C ARG A 39 -5.20 39.37 13.45
N HIS A 40 -4.32 38.51 12.91
CA HIS A 40 -2.87 38.70 12.92
C HIS A 40 -2.27 39.06 11.55
N LEU A 41 -3.07 39.02 10.48
CA LEU A 41 -2.60 39.37 9.14
C LEU A 41 -2.70 40.88 8.95
N SER A 42 -1.55 41.53 8.70
CA SER A 42 -1.52 42.93 8.30
C SER A 42 -1.74 43.03 6.79
N VAL A 43 -2.77 43.75 6.38
CA VAL A 43 -3.11 43.95 4.96
C VAL A 43 -2.74 45.38 4.57
N GLY A 44 -1.88 45.50 3.56
CA GLY A 44 -1.46 46.78 3.02
C GLY A 44 -0.30 46.64 2.03
N PRO A 45 0.16 47.77 1.46
CA PRO A 45 1.26 47.78 0.51
C PRO A 45 2.54 47.28 1.20
N ALA A 46 3.31 46.44 0.50
CA ALA A 46 4.57 45.91 0.98
C ALA A 46 5.72 46.34 0.05
N ALA A 47 6.90 46.54 0.63
CA ALA A 47 8.08 47.00 -0.11
C ALA A 47 8.44 46.07 -1.29
N ILE A 48 8.39 44.74 -1.06
CA ILE A 48 8.72 43.75 -2.10
C ILE A 48 7.73 43.82 -3.27
N VAL A 49 6.42 43.87 -2.99
CA VAL A 49 5.39 43.96 -4.04
C VAL A 49 5.53 45.26 -4.83
N SER A 50 5.86 46.36 -4.16
CA SER A 50 6.07 47.67 -4.79
C SER A 50 7.27 47.64 -5.73
N LEU A 51 8.39 47.05 -5.30
CA LEU A 51 9.57 46.90 -6.14
C LEU A 51 9.32 45.97 -7.34
N LEU A 52 8.62 44.84 -7.13
CA LEU A 52 8.28 43.92 -8.22
C LEU A 52 7.36 44.60 -9.25
N THR A 53 6.38 45.36 -8.78
CA THR A 53 5.50 46.18 -9.62
C THR A 53 6.33 47.17 -10.44
N PHE A 54 7.25 47.91 -9.81
CA PHE A 54 8.15 48.82 -10.51
C PHE A 54 8.98 48.11 -11.58
N THR A 55 9.65 47.01 -11.22
CA THR A 55 10.48 46.24 -12.18
C THR A 55 9.68 45.67 -13.34
N GLY A 56 8.43 45.27 -13.12
CA GLY A 56 7.57 44.68 -14.15
C GLY A 56 6.98 45.74 -15.09
N LEU A 57 6.54 46.88 -14.56
CA LEU A 57 5.90 47.92 -15.36
C LEU A 57 6.88 48.87 -16.04
N SER A 58 8.01 49.17 -15.41
CA SER A 58 9.03 50.07 -15.99
C SER A 58 9.70 49.49 -17.24
N ALA A 59 9.48 48.20 -17.55
CA ALA A 59 9.87 47.58 -18.81
C ALA A 59 8.90 47.88 -19.97
N ILE A 60 7.71 48.43 -19.67
CA ILE A 60 6.59 48.56 -20.61
C ILE A 60 6.14 50.03 -20.74
N ALA A 61 6.14 50.80 -19.65
CA ALA A 61 5.75 52.20 -19.64
C ALA A 61 6.65 53.04 -18.71
N GLU A 62 6.73 54.35 -18.97
CA GLU A 62 7.48 55.28 -18.13
C GLU A 62 6.76 55.53 -16.80
N PRO A 63 7.49 55.53 -15.64
CA PRO A 63 6.92 55.84 -14.33
C PRO A 63 6.20 57.19 -14.28
N GLU A 64 5.22 57.31 -13.39
CA GLU A 64 4.36 58.51 -13.22
C GLU A 64 3.52 58.93 -14.44
N SER A 65 3.58 58.20 -15.56
CA SER A 65 2.69 58.44 -16.71
C SER A 65 1.26 57.96 -16.45
N GLY A 66 0.28 58.54 -17.15
CA GLY A 66 -1.13 58.11 -17.06
C GLY A 66 -1.36 56.66 -17.52
N GLU A 67 -0.56 56.19 -18.49
CA GLU A 67 -0.58 54.81 -18.98
C GLU A 67 -0.04 53.81 -17.93
N TYR A 68 1.00 54.21 -17.19
CA TYR A 68 1.58 53.42 -16.09
C TYR A 68 0.56 53.12 -14.99
N LEU A 69 -0.25 54.10 -14.61
CA LEU A 69 -1.33 53.91 -13.64
C LEU A 69 -2.37 52.89 -14.13
N GLY A 70 -2.73 52.93 -15.42
CA GLY A 70 -3.65 51.97 -16.03
C GLY A 70 -3.11 50.55 -16.02
N LEU A 71 -1.84 50.37 -16.38
CA LEU A 71 -1.15 49.07 -16.34
C LEU A 71 -1.04 48.53 -14.91
N ALA A 72 -0.79 49.40 -13.91
CA ALA A 72 -0.68 48.99 -12.52
C ALA A 72 -2.03 48.49 -11.98
N LEU A 73 -3.12 49.18 -12.33
CA LEU A 73 -4.48 48.75 -12.00
C LEU A 73 -4.84 47.42 -12.67
N LEU A 74 -4.47 47.23 -13.94
CA LEU A 74 -4.70 45.97 -14.65
C LEU A 74 -3.92 44.82 -14.02
N LEU A 75 -2.65 45.03 -13.67
CA LEU A 75 -1.82 44.04 -12.98
C LEU A 75 -2.44 43.66 -11.63
N ALA A 76 -2.88 44.65 -10.85
CA ALA A 76 -3.54 44.42 -9.57
C ALA A 76 -4.83 43.60 -9.73
N LEU A 77 -5.62 43.88 -10.77
CA LEU A 77 -6.85 43.15 -11.07
C LEU A 77 -6.57 41.70 -11.49
N MET A 78 -5.57 41.47 -12.35
CA MET A 78 -5.14 40.14 -12.78
C MET A 78 -4.62 39.30 -11.60
N ALA A 79 -3.78 39.90 -10.74
CA ALA A 79 -3.29 39.25 -9.54
C ALA A 79 -4.44 38.88 -8.58
N GLY A 80 -5.40 39.78 -8.39
CA GLY A 80 -6.59 39.53 -7.58
C GLY A 80 -7.47 38.40 -8.14
N ALA A 81 -7.71 38.38 -9.46
CA ALA A 81 -8.46 37.31 -10.12
C ALA A 81 -7.76 35.95 -9.96
N MET A 82 -6.44 35.92 -10.08
CA MET A 82 -5.65 34.69 -9.87
C MET A 82 -5.73 34.22 -8.40
N GLN A 83 -5.64 35.13 -7.44
CA GLN A 83 -5.78 34.82 -6.02
C GLN A 83 -7.17 34.31 -5.66
N LEU A 84 -8.23 34.89 -6.23
CA LEU A 84 -9.61 34.41 -6.06
C LEU A 84 -9.81 33.02 -6.67
N GLY A 85 -9.28 32.77 -7.87
CA GLY A 85 -9.34 31.45 -8.51
C GLY A 85 -8.65 30.36 -7.68
N LEU A 86 -7.45 30.65 -7.16
CA LEU A 86 -6.74 29.75 -6.26
C LEU A 86 -7.47 29.57 -4.92
N GLY A 87 -8.09 30.64 -4.40
CA GLY A 87 -8.92 30.59 -3.19
C GLY A 87 -10.15 29.69 -3.36
N LEU A 88 -10.83 29.75 -4.50
CA LEU A 88 -11.97 28.90 -4.83
C LEU A 88 -11.55 27.43 -5.00
N LEU A 89 -10.43 27.16 -5.67
CA LEU A 89 -9.87 25.80 -5.77
C LEU A 89 -9.51 25.22 -4.40
N ARG A 90 -8.87 26.03 -3.55
CA ARG A 90 -8.57 25.65 -2.17
C ARG A 90 -9.86 25.41 -1.38
N GLY A 91 -10.85 26.28 -1.50
CA GLY A 91 -12.18 26.11 -0.91
C GLY A 91 -12.84 24.80 -1.35
N ALA A 92 -12.79 24.47 -2.64
CA ALA A 92 -13.31 23.22 -3.18
C ALA A 92 -12.61 21.98 -2.61
N THR A 93 -11.28 22.01 -2.43
CA THR A 93 -10.55 20.92 -1.74
C THR A 93 -10.86 20.84 -0.25
N LEU A 94 -11.15 21.98 0.40
CA LEU A 94 -11.53 22.06 1.82
C LEU A 94 -12.98 21.59 2.07
N LEU A 95 -13.87 21.66 1.07
CA LEU A 95 -15.27 21.24 1.18
C LEU A 95 -15.46 19.72 1.29
N ILE A 96 -14.47 18.91 0.88
CA ILE A 96 -14.44 17.47 1.18
C ILE A 96 -13.97 17.22 2.63
N GLY A 97 -13.54 18.27 3.33
CA GLY A 97 -13.03 18.17 4.69
C GLY A 97 -11.67 17.47 4.68
N VAL A 98 -10.61 18.22 5.00
CA VAL A 98 -9.25 17.63 5.02
C VAL A 98 -9.19 16.50 6.05
N GLU A 99 -9.96 16.60 7.13
CA GLU A 99 -10.09 15.58 8.17
C GLU A 99 -10.82 14.33 7.64
N GLU A 100 -11.98 14.50 7.02
CA GLU A 100 -12.79 13.41 6.46
C GLU A 100 -12.07 12.69 5.32
N GLY A 101 -11.41 13.45 4.43
CA GLY A 101 -10.58 12.91 3.35
C GLY A 101 -9.40 12.11 3.87
N LEU A 102 -8.72 12.59 4.92
CA LEU A 102 -7.64 11.86 5.58
C LEU A 102 -8.17 10.56 6.23
N MET A 103 -9.29 10.62 6.95
CA MET A 103 -9.91 9.48 7.62
C MET A 103 -10.30 8.39 6.62
N LEU A 104 -10.92 8.77 5.50
CA LEU A 104 -11.25 7.85 4.39
C LEU A 104 -10.00 7.22 3.78
N GLY A 105 -8.94 8.02 3.56
CA GLY A 105 -7.68 7.52 3.03
C GLY A 105 -6.99 6.50 3.95
N VAL A 106 -6.94 6.79 5.25
CA VAL A 106 -6.38 5.88 6.26
C VAL A 106 -7.22 4.61 6.36
N LEU A 107 -8.54 4.72 6.41
CA LEU A 107 -9.44 3.57 6.45
C LEU A 107 -9.26 2.68 5.22
N PHE A 108 -9.20 3.26 4.02
CA PHE A 108 -8.96 2.53 2.79
C PHE A 108 -7.59 1.82 2.80
N ALA A 109 -6.53 2.50 3.24
CA ALA A 109 -5.20 1.91 3.35
C ALA A 109 -5.16 0.73 4.33
N LEU A 110 -5.81 0.86 5.49
CA LEU A 110 -5.93 -0.23 6.47
C LEU A 110 -6.71 -1.42 5.90
N LEU A 111 -7.83 -1.18 5.24
CA LEU A 111 -8.62 -2.24 4.60
C LEU A 111 -7.83 -2.95 3.49
N ALA A 112 -7.12 -2.20 2.65
CA ALA A 112 -6.26 -2.75 1.61
C ALA A 112 -5.11 -3.58 2.20
N PHE A 113 -4.50 -3.10 3.30
CA PHE A 113 -3.46 -3.83 4.02
C PHE A 113 -3.99 -5.16 4.59
N VAL A 114 -5.13 -5.13 5.29
CA VAL A 114 -5.77 -6.34 5.84
C VAL A 114 -6.12 -7.31 4.71
N HIS A 115 -6.71 -6.83 3.61
CA HIS A 115 -7.05 -7.68 2.47
C HIS A 115 -5.82 -8.37 1.86
N ARG A 116 -4.74 -7.61 1.65
CA ARG A 116 -3.49 -8.13 1.10
C ARG A 116 -2.83 -9.13 2.04
N SER A 117 -2.87 -8.87 3.34
CA SER A 117 -2.27 -9.75 4.35
C SER A 117 -3.08 -11.05 4.55
N ALA A 118 -4.41 -10.99 4.38
CA ALA A 118 -5.31 -12.14 4.46
C ALA A 118 -5.21 -13.10 3.27
N ARG A 119 -4.68 -12.64 2.12
CA ARG A 119 -4.53 -13.44 0.89
C ARG A 119 -3.08 -13.48 0.41
N PRO A 120 -2.17 -14.08 1.20
CA PRO A 120 -0.78 -14.21 0.80
C PRO A 120 -0.63 -15.15 -0.40
N GLN A 121 0.52 -15.09 -1.05
CA GLN A 121 0.82 -15.98 -2.16
C GLN A 121 0.98 -17.42 -1.66
N ILE A 122 0.30 -18.35 -2.35
CA ILE A 122 0.43 -19.78 -2.15
C ILE A 122 0.92 -20.36 -3.47
N THR A 123 2.09 -20.97 -3.44
CA THR A 123 2.76 -21.48 -4.63
C THR A 123 2.70 -23.01 -4.63
N GLU A 124 2.13 -23.60 -5.69
CA GLU A 124 2.24 -25.03 -5.92
C GLU A 124 3.66 -25.36 -6.39
N LEU A 125 4.33 -26.27 -5.67
CA LEU A 125 5.68 -26.70 -6.01
C LEU A 125 5.66 -28.03 -6.77
N GLY A 126 6.53 -28.14 -7.75
CA GLY A 126 6.94 -29.41 -8.34
C GLY A 126 8.45 -29.57 -8.28
N TYR A 127 8.93 -30.74 -8.69
CA TYR A 127 10.34 -31.08 -8.66
C TYR A 127 11.01 -30.78 -10.00
N SER A 128 12.10 -30.01 -9.99
CA SER A 128 12.94 -29.76 -11.16
C SER A 128 14.14 -30.71 -11.13
N ARG A 129 14.25 -31.56 -12.15
CA ARG A 129 15.37 -32.51 -12.30
C ARG A 129 16.69 -31.81 -12.61
N GLU A 130 16.64 -30.70 -13.35
CA GLU A 130 17.82 -29.93 -13.75
C GLU A 130 18.52 -29.29 -12.55
N ASN A 131 17.73 -28.70 -11.64
CA ASN A 131 18.25 -27.93 -10.52
C ASN A 131 18.24 -28.69 -9.18
N ASP A 132 17.79 -29.95 -9.19
CA ASP A 132 17.51 -30.76 -7.99
C ASP A 132 16.76 -29.97 -6.89
N ALA A 133 15.74 -29.20 -7.29
CA ALA A 133 15.06 -28.24 -6.42
C ALA A 133 13.54 -28.24 -6.62
N PHE A 134 12.83 -27.84 -5.57
CA PHE A 134 11.38 -27.60 -5.64
C PHE A 134 11.11 -26.19 -6.13
N LEU A 135 10.50 -26.10 -7.31
CA LEU A 135 10.21 -24.86 -7.99
C LEU A 135 8.71 -24.76 -8.26
N ASP A 136 8.25 -23.54 -8.53
CA ASP A 136 6.88 -23.27 -8.95
C ASP A 136 6.51 -24.10 -10.18
N VAL A 137 5.37 -24.80 -10.13
CA VAL A 137 4.84 -25.63 -11.23
C VAL A 137 4.67 -24.87 -12.54
N ARG A 138 4.54 -23.53 -12.49
CA ARG A 138 4.46 -22.65 -13.66
C ARG A 138 5.77 -22.53 -14.42
N ARG A 139 6.91 -22.94 -13.85
CA ARG A 139 8.21 -22.95 -14.53
C ARG A 139 8.35 -24.16 -15.45
N ARG A 140 9.01 -23.97 -16.60
CA ARG A 140 9.32 -25.07 -17.53
C ARG A 140 10.27 -26.08 -16.89
N GLY A 141 10.11 -27.36 -17.23
CA GLY A 141 10.98 -28.45 -16.75
C GLY A 141 10.69 -28.92 -15.32
N VAL A 142 9.58 -28.47 -14.71
CA VAL A 142 9.11 -28.90 -13.40
C VAL A 142 8.12 -30.05 -13.55
N VAL A 143 8.31 -31.12 -12.79
CA VAL A 143 7.47 -32.32 -12.78
C VAL A 143 6.67 -32.35 -11.47
N THR A 144 5.36 -32.56 -11.58
CA THR A 144 4.48 -32.85 -10.44
C THR A 144 4.09 -34.32 -10.43
N HIS A 145 3.59 -34.79 -9.29
CA HIS A 145 3.21 -36.18 -9.12
C HIS A 145 1.72 -36.26 -8.71
N PRO A 146 0.89 -37.09 -9.36
CA PRO A 146 -0.57 -37.05 -9.22
C PRO A 146 -1.08 -37.34 -7.80
N ARG A 147 -0.33 -38.14 -7.03
CA ARG A 147 -0.71 -38.50 -5.65
C ARG A 147 -0.28 -37.46 -4.60
N VAL A 148 0.46 -36.41 -4.95
CA VAL A 148 0.96 -35.43 -3.97
C VAL A 148 0.80 -33.98 -4.43
N LEU A 149 0.21 -33.17 -3.55
CA LEU A 149 0.14 -31.73 -3.69
C LEU A 149 1.15 -31.08 -2.75
N ILE A 150 2.08 -30.28 -3.29
CA ILE A 150 3.05 -29.54 -2.48
C ILE A 150 2.67 -28.06 -2.50
N ALA A 151 2.25 -27.52 -1.36
CA ALA A 151 1.85 -26.13 -1.20
C ALA A 151 2.89 -25.36 -0.40
N ARG A 152 3.49 -24.33 -0.96
CA ARG A 152 4.36 -23.39 -0.23
C ARG A 152 3.57 -22.16 0.18
N PHE A 153 3.48 -21.93 1.49
CA PHE A 153 2.83 -20.76 2.05
C PHE A 153 3.88 -19.68 2.37
N GLU A 154 3.67 -18.46 1.87
CA GLU A 154 4.67 -17.38 1.90
C GLU A 154 4.27 -16.21 2.81
N ALA A 155 3.83 -16.50 4.04
CA ALA A 155 3.46 -15.49 5.04
C ALA A 155 3.38 -16.08 6.46
N PRO A 156 3.35 -15.24 7.52
CA PRO A 156 2.89 -15.67 8.85
C PRO A 156 1.46 -16.23 8.77
N LEU A 157 1.15 -17.22 9.59
CA LEU A 157 -0.18 -17.86 9.65
C LEU A 157 -0.97 -17.32 10.83
N TYR A 158 -2.10 -16.68 10.57
CA TYR A 158 -2.95 -16.15 11.63
C TYR A 158 -4.42 -16.26 11.21
N PHE A 159 -5.33 -15.93 12.11
CA PHE A 159 -6.77 -16.13 11.89
C PHE A 159 -7.28 -15.67 10.51
N ALA A 160 -6.83 -14.51 10.02
CA ALA A 160 -7.35 -13.94 8.78
C ALA A 160 -6.96 -14.73 7.51
N ASN A 161 -5.86 -15.48 7.52
CA ASN A 161 -5.34 -16.17 6.32
C ASN A 161 -5.30 -17.70 6.41
N ALA A 162 -5.45 -18.29 7.60
CA ALA A 162 -5.46 -19.76 7.76
C ALA A 162 -6.60 -20.43 6.98
N ASN A 163 -7.78 -19.80 6.95
CA ASN A 163 -8.91 -20.26 6.14
C ASN A 163 -8.62 -20.19 4.64
N TYR A 164 -7.89 -19.17 4.20
CA TYR A 164 -7.51 -19.03 2.79
C TYR A 164 -6.60 -20.19 2.33
N LEU A 165 -5.64 -20.61 3.15
CA LEU A 165 -4.81 -21.80 2.87
C LEU A 165 -5.68 -23.06 2.74
N SER A 166 -6.61 -23.26 3.68
CA SER A 166 -7.48 -24.43 3.69
C SER A 166 -8.40 -24.51 2.47
N GLN A 167 -8.98 -23.38 2.07
CA GLN A 167 -9.77 -23.25 0.85
C GLN A 167 -8.92 -23.46 -0.40
N TRP A 168 -7.70 -22.91 -0.42
CA TRP A 168 -6.77 -23.05 -1.53
C TRP A 168 -6.38 -24.52 -1.75
N ILE A 169 -6.05 -25.26 -0.69
CA ILE A 169 -5.74 -26.69 -0.76
C ILE A 169 -6.96 -27.49 -1.20
N SER A 170 -8.13 -27.21 -0.61
CA SER A 170 -9.38 -27.89 -0.94
C SER A 170 -9.77 -27.73 -2.41
N ALA A 171 -9.55 -26.54 -3.00
CA ALA A 171 -9.80 -26.31 -4.42
C ALA A 171 -8.88 -27.17 -5.32
N ARG A 172 -7.59 -27.25 -4.99
CA ARG A 172 -6.61 -28.07 -5.73
C ARG A 172 -6.86 -29.56 -5.61
N ILE A 173 -7.32 -30.04 -4.45
CA ILE A 173 -7.71 -31.44 -4.27
C ILE A 173 -8.92 -31.79 -5.14
N LYS A 174 -9.90 -30.89 -5.30
CA LYS A 174 -11.07 -31.12 -6.17
C LYS A 174 -10.68 -31.27 -7.63
N GLU A 175 -9.66 -30.54 -8.09
CA GLU A 175 -9.13 -30.64 -9.45
C GLU A 175 -8.33 -31.95 -9.68
N ARG A 176 -7.81 -32.57 -8.61
CA ARG A 176 -6.95 -33.77 -8.67
C ARG A 176 -7.39 -34.82 -7.65
N PRO A 177 -8.44 -35.62 -7.96
CA PRO A 177 -9.00 -36.60 -7.02
C PRO A 177 -8.04 -37.75 -6.66
N GLU A 178 -6.96 -37.95 -7.40
CA GLU A 178 -5.90 -38.92 -7.09
C GLU A 178 -4.96 -38.47 -5.97
N THR A 179 -5.09 -37.21 -5.50
CA THR A 179 -4.25 -36.66 -4.43
C THR A 179 -4.47 -37.44 -3.14
N ARG A 180 -3.41 -38.07 -2.63
CA ARG A 180 -3.43 -38.83 -1.38
C ARG A 180 -2.62 -38.16 -0.27
N TYR A 181 -1.65 -37.33 -0.66
CA TYR A 181 -0.75 -36.64 0.25
C TYR A 181 -0.75 -35.14 -0.04
N VAL A 182 -0.76 -34.32 1.00
CA VAL A 182 -0.58 -32.86 0.89
C VAL A 182 0.61 -32.47 1.75
N VAL A 183 1.63 -31.88 1.14
CA VAL A 183 2.81 -31.38 1.85
C VAL A 183 2.75 -29.85 1.89
N VAL A 184 2.55 -29.29 3.08
CA VAL A 184 2.58 -27.85 3.31
C VAL A 184 4.00 -27.44 3.72
N SER A 185 4.66 -26.64 2.90
CA SER A 185 5.95 -26.04 3.22
C SER A 185 5.74 -24.75 3.99
N CYS A 186 6.16 -24.77 5.26
CA CYS A 186 6.12 -23.66 6.20
C CYS A 186 7.44 -22.89 6.28
N ARG A 187 8.36 -23.07 5.32
CA ARG A 187 9.70 -22.44 5.36
C ARG A 187 9.66 -20.91 5.45
N ALA A 188 8.63 -20.29 4.87
CA ALA A 188 8.43 -18.84 4.90
C ALA A 188 7.43 -18.39 5.99
N VAL A 189 6.90 -19.32 6.79
CA VAL A 189 6.02 -19.01 7.92
C VAL A 189 6.89 -18.58 9.09
N SER A 190 6.91 -17.28 9.37
CA SER A 190 7.70 -16.72 10.47
C SER A 190 7.00 -16.89 11.81
N ASP A 191 5.67 -16.89 11.83
CA ASP A 191 4.89 -16.98 13.06
C ASP A 191 3.51 -17.64 12.85
N ILE A 192 2.92 -18.14 13.94
CA ILE A 192 1.57 -18.70 13.97
C ILE A 192 0.77 -18.26 15.22
N ASP A 193 -0.53 -18.01 15.08
CA ASP A 193 -1.45 -17.77 16.21
C ASP A 193 -2.31 -19.01 16.57
N ALA A 194 -2.91 -19.00 17.77
CA ALA A 194 -3.69 -20.15 18.27
C ALA A 194 -4.90 -20.47 17.39
N THR A 195 -5.54 -19.46 16.81
CA THR A 195 -6.72 -19.64 15.96
C THR A 195 -6.37 -20.27 14.61
N ALA A 196 -5.23 -19.88 14.03
CA ALA A 196 -4.67 -20.52 12.84
C ALA A 196 -4.30 -21.96 13.12
N ILE A 197 -3.70 -22.28 14.27
CA ILE A 197 -3.43 -23.65 14.70
C ILE A 197 -4.74 -24.47 14.68
N GLY A 198 -5.79 -24.01 15.35
CA GLY A 198 -7.08 -24.72 15.35
C GLY A 198 -7.72 -24.87 13.95
N THR A 199 -7.52 -23.89 13.07
CA THR A 199 -7.98 -23.96 11.67
C THR A 199 -7.21 -25.04 10.90
N LEU A 200 -5.89 -25.10 11.06
CA LEU A 200 -5.06 -26.14 10.44
C LEU A 200 -5.40 -27.53 10.98
N GLU A 201 -5.63 -27.67 12.29
CA GLU A 201 -6.09 -28.93 12.88
C GLU A 201 -7.39 -29.41 12.22
N SER A 202 -8.37 -28.52 12.09
CA SER A 202 -9.64 -28.82 11.44
C SER A 202 -9.45 -29.26 9.98
N MET A 203 -8.55 -28.59 9.25
CA MET A 203 -8.18 -28.99 7.89
C MET A 203 -7.54 -30.39 7.84
N VAL A 204 -6.66 -30.72 8.79
CA VAL A 204 -6.01 -32.02 8.87
C VAL A 204 -7.01 -33.13 9.13
N PHE A 205 -7.93 -32.94 10.08
CA PHE A 205 -9.01 -33.89 10.35
C PHE A 205 -9.89 -34.09 9.11
N ALA A 206 -10.32 -33.00 8.46
CA ALA A 206 -11.15 -33.05 7.26
C ALA A 206 -10.45 -33.79 6.08
N CYS A 207 -9.14 -33.66 5.95
CA CYS A 207 -8.38 -34.42 4.95
C CYS A 207 -8.23 -35.89 5.32
N ARG A 208 -8.01 -36.22 6.60
CA ARG A 208 -7.91 -37.61 7.08
C ARG A 208 -9.20 -38.40 6.89
N GLU A 209 -10.35 -37.77 7.12
CA GLU A 209 -11.67 -38.37 6.85
C GLU A 209 -11.84 -38.79 5.39
N ARG A 210 -11.14 -38.13 4.46
CA ARG A 210 -11.12 -38.44 3.03
C ARG A 210 -10.01 -39.41 2.63
N GLY A 211 -9.30 -40.02 3.59
CA GLY A 211 -8.19 -40.91 3.35
C GLY A 211 -6.92 -40.21 2.81
N MET A 212 -6.81 -38.89 3.01
CA MET A 212 -5.63 -38.11 2.65
C MET A 212 -4.79 -37.78 3.88
N GLU A 213 -3.48 -37.72 3.69
CA GLU A 213 -2.54 -37.35 4.75
C GLU A 213 -1.93 -35.98 4.48
N ILE A 214 -1.99 -35.08 5.47
CA ILE A 214 -1.33 -33.77 5.42
C ILE A 214 -0.05 -33.82 6.25
N LEU A 215 1.06 -33.41 5.63
CA LEU A 215 2.36 -33.25 6.26
C LEU A 215 2.80 -31.78 6.24
N PHE A 216 3.41 -31.32 7.31
CA PHE A 216 4.00 -30.00 7.41
C PHE A 216 5.53 -30.11 7.41
N SER A 217 6.19 -29.24 6.66
CA SER A 217 7.66 -29.25 6.52
C SER A 217 8.26 -27.87 6.69
N GLY A 218 9.48 -27.78 7.21
CA GLY A 218 10.23 -26.53 7.27
C GLY A 218 9.67 -25.48 8.24
N MET A 219 8.99 -25.92 9.30
CA MET A 219 8.60 -25.01 10.39
C MET A 219 9.84 -24.48 11.10
N ASN A 220 9.87 -23.16 11.31
CA ASN A 220 10.90 -22.55 12.15
C ASN A 220 10.71 -22.96 13.63
N PRO A 221 11.72 -22.75 14.50
CA PRO A 221 11.65 -23.14 15.90
C PRO A 221 10.49 -22.51 16.68
N SER A 222 10.15 -21.24 16.42
CA SER A 222 9.08 -20.53 17.12
C SER A 222 7.69 -21.11 16.82
N VAL A 223 7.42 -21.39 15.54
CA VAL A 223 6.19 -22.04 15.09
C VAL A 223 6.11 -23.46 15.66
N ARG A 224 7.24 -24.20 15.69
CA ARG A 224 7.32 -25.55 16.26
C ARG A 224 6.94 -25.57 17.75
N GLU A 225 7.50 -24.67 18.55
CA GLU A 225 7.19 -24.54 19.98
C GLU A 225 5.70 -24.28 20.21
N LYS A 226 5.08 -23.43 19.38
CA LYS A 226 3.65 -23.11 19.48
C LYS A 226 2.75 -24.31 19.16
N ILE A 227 3.06 -25.09 18.13
CA ILE A 227 2.28 -26.30 17.80
C ILE A 227 2.49 -27.44 18.81
N GLU A 228 3.68 -27.54 19.40
CA GLU A 228 3.97 -28.51 20.47
C GLU A 228 3.16 -28.19 21.72
N ARG A 229 3.10 -26.90 22.10
CA ARG A 229 2.22 -26.42 23.19
C ARG A 229 0.74 -26.64 22.90
N ALA A 230 0.33 -26.61 21.63
CA ALA A 230 -1.03 -26.94 21.22
C ALA A 230 -1.33 -28.45 21.21
N GLY A 231 -0.34 -29.31 21.48
CA GLY A 231 -0.52 -30.76 21.60
C GLY A 231 -0.58 -31.50 20.26
N TRP A 232 -0.04 -30.92 19.18
CA TRP A 232 0.02 -31.59 17.87
C TRP A 232 0.67 -32.98 17.90
N PRO A 233 1.82 -33.19 18.58
CA PRO A 233 2.46 -34.51 18.61
C PRO A 233 1.55 -35.59 19.19
N THR A 234 0.72 -35.27 20.18
CA THR A 234 -0.19 -36.22 20.82
C THR A 234 -1.48 -36.42 20.00
N ARG A 235 -2.06 -35.34 19.46
CA ARG A 235 -3.37 -35.38 18.80
C ARG A 235 -3.30 -35.77 17.33
N LEU A 236 -2.24 -35.36 16.66
CA LEU A 236 -2.09 -35.50 15.23
C LEU A 236 -0.85 -36.32 14.83
N GLY A 237 -0.03 -36.72 15.80
CA GLY A 237 1.16 -37.52 15.56
C GLY A 237 2.28 -36.73 14.90
N ASP A 238 3.10 -37.44 14.12
CA ASP A 238 4.43 -37.00 13.69
C ASP A 238 4.43 -36.15 12.39
N MET A 239 3.30 -35.54 12.06
CA MET A 239 3.06 -34.88 10.77
C MET A 239 3.88 -33.60 10.52
N ALA A 240 4.40 -32.98 11.58
CA ALA A 240 5.19 -31.74 11.52
C ALA A 240 6.68 -31.96 11.81
N ARG A 241 7.15 -33.21 11.76
CA ARG A 241 8.55 -33.56 12.11
C ARG A 241 9.57 -33.13 11.07
N PHE A 242 9.16 -32.98 9.81
CA PHE A 242 10.08 -32.82 8.69
C PHE A 242 10.73 -31.43 8.65
N ALA A 243 12.06 -31.40 8.61
CA ALA A 243 12.82 -30.17 8.47
C ALA A 243 12.71 -29.59 7.05
N THR A 244 12.53 -30.45 6.04
CA THR A 244 12.43 -30.01 4.65
C THR A 244 11.33 -30.72 3.87
N THR A 245 10.84 -30.08 2.80
CA THR A 245 9.88 -30.69 1.87
C THR A 245 10.46 -31.96 1.22
N ARG A 246 11.77 -31.99 1.01
CA ARG A 246 12.50 -33.16 0.48
C ARG A 246 12.33 -34.37 1.41
N GLU A 247 12.65 -34.19 2.68
CA GLU A 247 12.57 -35.24 3.71
C GLU A 247 11.15 -35.80 3.84
N ALA A 248 10.14 -34.92 3.80
CA ALA A 248 8.73 -35.33 3.81
C ALA A 248 8.41 -36.24 2.62
N LEU A 249 8.86 -35.90 1.41
CA LEU A 249 8.61 -36.71 0.20
C LEU A 249 9.43 -37.99 0.13
N GLU A 250 10.63 -38.00 0.72
CA GLU A 250 11.46 -39.21 0.87
C GLU A 250 10.78 -40.22 1.81
N SER A 251 10.19 -39.74 2.91
CA SER A 251 9.44 -40.60 3.84
C SER A 251 8.24 -41.29 3.21
N LEU A 252 7.67 -40.68 2.15
CA LEU A 252 6.55 -41.22 1.37
C LEU A 252 7.02 -42.07 0.16
N ALA A 253 8.34 -42.24 -0.03
CA ALA A 253 8.97 -42.83 -1.22
C ALA A 253 8.64 -42.15 -2.57
N LEU A 254 7.89 -41.05 -2.57
CA LEU A 254 7.44 -40.35 -3.78
C LEU A 254 8.56 -39.57 -4.47
N LEU A 255 9.61 -39.16 -3.74
CA LEU A 255 10.73 -38.45 -4.36
C LEU A 255 11.48 -39.33 -5.37
N LYS A 256 11.58 -40.64 -5.11
CA LYS A 256 12.24 -41.60 -6.02
C LYS A 256 11.48 -41.68 -7.33
N GLU A 257 10.14 -41.76 -7.27
CA GLU A 257 9.25 -41.78 -8.43
C GLU A 257 9.31 -40.48 -9.25
N MET A 258 9.47 -39.33 -8.59
CA MET A 258 9.63 -38.03 -9.27
C MET A 258 11.00 -37.85 -9.94
N ARG A 259 12.06 -38.41 -9.34
CA ARG A 259 13.40 -38.42 -9.94
C ARG A 259 13.48 -39.34 -11.15
N HIS A 260 12.85 -40.52 -11.05
CA HIS A 260 12.84 -41.56 -12.06
C HIS A 260 11.39 -41.99 -12.33
N PRO A 261 10.65 -41.27 -13.20
CA PRO A 261 9.30 -41.70 -13.56
C PRO A 261 9.37 -43.09 -14.18
N PRO A 262 8.46 -44.02 -13.83
CA PRO A 262 8.46 -45.35 -14.43
C PRO A 262 8.43 -45.19 -15.95
N SER A 263 9.36 -45.83 -16.65
CA SER A 263 9.33 -45.88 -18.11
C SER A 263 7.96 -46.39 -18.51
N LYS A 264 7.22 -45.64 -19.33
CA LYS A 264 5.96 -46.12 -19.90
C LYS A 264 6.21 -47.55 -20.38
N ARG A 265 5.52 -48.53 -19.78
CA ARG A 265 5.41 -49.86 -20.37
C ARG A 265 4.81 -49.62 -21.75
N THR A 266 5.64 -49.72 -22.78
CA THR A 266 5.20 -49.93 -24.14
C THR A 266 4.61 -51.33 -24.15
N ASP A 267 3.34 -51.43 -23.78
CA ASP A 267 2.53 -52.60 -24.08
C ASP A 267 2.19 -52.49 -25.57
N SER A 268 2.97 -53.22 -26.37
CA SER A 268 2.71 -53.55 -27.77
C SER A 268 2.66 -55.06 -27.89
#